data_AF-A0A1Q3CIQ0-F1
#
_entry.id   AF-A0A1Q3CIQ0-F1
#
_cell.length_a   1.000
_cell.length_b   1.000
_cell.length_c   1.000
_cell.angle_alpha   90.00
_cell.angle_beta   90.00
_cell.angle_gamma   90.00
#
_symmetry.space_group_name_H-M   'P 1'
#
loop_
_entity.id
_entity.type
_entity.pdbx_description
1 polymer ?
#
loop_
_entity_poly.entity_id
_entity_poly.type
_entity_poly.pdbx_seq_one_letter_code
_entity_poly.pdbx_strand_id
1 'polypeptide(L)'
;MEHISLHNETGLDPPGIRVRPVPGLVAADYFAPGYFVWAVIIENLAKIGYEGKNLHMAAYDWRISFQNTEVGMLDDDIPLAQNAVAFKGASWTDPNSITLVVMQAMLGSWNKSSGSGKDMGSELAKRVGINEIAESMMAFNTNYKDTGLFGVFTVAKLDCLDDIAYAIMYKTTKLAYRVSEADVTRARN
;
A
#
# COMPACT_ATOMS: atom_id res chain seq x y z
N MET A 1 20.62 13.73 -24.15
CA MET A 1 20.50 12.76 -23.03
C MET A 1 19.56 13.27 -21.94
N GLU A 2 19.34 14.58 -21.81
CA GLU A 2 18.47 15.18 -20.77
C GLU A 2 16.99 14.77 -20.82
N HIS A 3 16.46 14.38 -21.99
CA HIS A 3 15.07 13.91 -22.13
C HIS A 3 14.84 12.44 -21.73
N ILE A 4 15.91 11.73 -21.33
CA ILE A 4 15.86 10.30 -21.00
C ILE A 4 16.48 10.00 -19.62
N SER A 5 16.88 11.04 -18.86
CA SER A 5 17.50 10.92 -17.55
C SER A 5 16.86 11.87 -16.54
N LEU A 6 16.77 11.44 -15.29
CA LEU A 6 16.28 12.27 -14.19
C LEU A 6 17.32 13.31 -13.79
N HIS A 7 16.87 14.33 -13.05
CA HIS A 7 17.76 15.32 -12.47
C HIS A 7 18.67 14.65 -11.41
N ASN A 8 19.99 14.76 -11.59
CA ASN A 8 20.97 13.99 -10.80
C ASN A 8 20.93 14.26 -9.29
N GLU A 9 20.49 15.45 -8.86
CA GLU A 9 20.48 15.81 -7.44
C GLU A 9 19.13 15.59 -6.76
N THR A 10 18.03 15.76 -7.49
CA THR A 10 16.67 15.73 -6.90
C THR A 10 15.95 14.41 -7.18
N GLY A 11 16.41 13.64 -8.17
CA GLY A 11 15.74 12.42 -8.62
C GLY A 11 14.40 12.66 -9.34
N LEU A 12 14.04 13.92 -9.60
CA LEU A 12 12.79 14.30 -10.26
C LEU A 12 12.98 14.53 -11.76
N ASP A 13 11.86 14.72 -12.46
CA ASP A 13 11.81 15.22 -13.83
C ASP A 13 12.60 16.55 -13.95
N PRO A 14 13.51 16.70 -14.93
CA PRO A 14 14.22 17.97 -15.14
C PRO A 14 13.25 19.13 -15.44
N PRO A 15 13.61 20.38 -15.11
CA PRO A 15 12.74 21.55 -15.34
C PRO A 15 12.26 21.64 -16.80
N GLY A 16 10.94 21.65 -17.00
CA GLY A 16 10.33 21.74 -18.33
C GLY A 16 10.32 20.42 -19.14
N ILE A 17 10.83 19.31 -18.58
CA ILE A 17 10.91 18.00 -19.23
C ILE A 17 10.15 16.98 -18.39
N ARG A 18 9.13 16.32 -18.97
CA ARG A 18 8.44 15.20 -18.33
C ARG A 18 9.00 13.87 -18.82
N VAL A 19 9.73 13.14 -17.98
CA VAL A 19 10.26 11.82 -18.34
C VAL A 19 9.16 10.79 -18.14
N ARG A 20 8.75 10.09 -19.21
CA ARG A 20 7.69 9.08 -19.15
C ARG A 20 8.29 7.69 -19.00
N PRO A 21 7.86 6.90 -18.00
CA PRO A 21 8.26 5.51 -17.92
C PRO A 21 7.62 4.74 -19.09
N VAL A 22 8.32 3.71 -19.58
CA VAL A 22 7.72 2.76 -20.52
C VAL A 22 6.75 1.89 -19.72
N PRO A 23 5.45 1.82 -20.09
CA PRO A 23 4.48 0.99 -19.38
C PRO A 23 4.42 -0.44 -19.93
N GLY A 24 3.88 -1.35 -19.13
CA GLY A 24 3.51 -2.72 -19.54
C GLY A 24 4.69 -3.67 -19.75
N LEU A 25 4.40 -4.92 -20.13
CA LEU A 25 5.37 -6.02 -20.22
C LEU A 25 6.63 -5.69 -21.06
N VAL A 26 6.48 -4.83 -22.07
CA VAL A 26 7.59 -4.35 -22.92
C VAL A 26 8.69 -3.67 -22.10
N ALA A 27 8.34 -3.01 -20.99
CA ALA A 27 9.31 -2.37 -20.10
C ALA A 27 10.10 -3.34 -19.21
N ALA A 28 9.66 -4.59 -19.08
CA ALA A 28 10.32 -5.64 -18.31
C ALA A 28 10.99 -6.71 -19.17
N ASP A 29 10.65 -6.74 -20.45
CA ASP A 29 11.22 -7.68 -21.40
C ASP A 29 12.73 -7.38 -21.60
N TYR A 30 13.03 -6.14 -22.02
CA TYR A 30 14.39 -5.67 -22.28
C TYR A 30 14.71 -4.35 -21.56
N PHE A 31 15.88 -4.29 -20.92
CA PHE A 31 16.44 -3.07 -20.36
C PHE A 31 17.46 -2.39 -21.30
N ALA A 32 18.18 -3.19 -22.09
CA ALA A 32 19.10 -2.76 -23.15
C ALA A 32 19.28 -3.90 -24.16
N PRO A 33 19.79 -3.65 -25.39
CA PRO A 33 20.10 -4.72 -26.33
C PRO A 33 20.99 -5.81 -25.68
N GLY A 34 20.48 -7.05 -25.61
CA GLY A 34 21.17 -8.18 -25.00
C GLY A 34 21.00 -8.35 -23.48
N TYR A 35 20.30 -7.43 -22.79
CA TYR A 35 20.01 -7.53 -21.37
C TYR A 35 18.53 -7.82 -21.11
N PHE A 36 18.26 -9.08 -20.76
CA PHE A 36 16.95 -9.61 -20.43
C PHE A 36 16.69 -9.42 -18.93
N VAL A 37 15.60 -8.74 -18.57
CA VAL A 37 15.22 -8.64 -17.15
C VAL A 37 14.24 -9.77 -16.81
N TRP A 38 13.14 -9.87 -17.56
CA TRP A 38 12.09 -10.85 -17.30
C TRP A 38 11.60 -11.60 -18.55
N ALA A 39 12.21 -11.36 -19.73
CA ALA A 39 11.85 -11.96 -21.02
C ALA A 39 11.53 -13.46 -20.94
N VAL A 40 12.45 -14.26 -20.37
CA VAL A 40 12.32 -15.72 -20.29
C VAL A 40 11.10 -16.15 -19.45
N ILE A 41 10.78 -15.41 -18.39
CA ILE A 41 9.61 -15.70 -17.55
C ILE A 41 8.33 -15.33 -18.29
N ILE A 42 8.30 -14.16 -18.93
CA ILE A 42 7.16 -13.68 -19.72
C ILE A 42 6.86 -14.66 -20.88
N GLU A 43 7.89 -15.14 -21.58
CA GLU A 43 7.75 -16.14 -22.65
C GLU A 43 7.20 -17.48 -22.14
N ASN A 44 7.64 -17.94 -20.98
CA ASN A 44 7.15 -19.20 -20.40
C ASN A 44 5.70 -19.07 -19.91
N LEU A 45 5.33 -17.91 -19.37
CA LEU A 45 3.95 -17.60 -19.00
C LEU A 45 3.04 -17.53 -20.24
N ALA A 46 3.54 -17.00 -21.36
CA ALA A 46 2.82 -17.01 -22.63
C ALA A 46 2.52 -18.42 -23.14
N LYS A 47 3.44 -19.38 -22.97
CA LYS A 47 3.24 -20.79 -23.37
C LYS A 47 2.08 -21.48 -22.64
N ILE A 48 1.71 -20.99 -21.45
CA ILE A 48 0.60 -21.53 -20.66
C ILE A 48 -0.64 -20.61 -20.69
N GLY A 49 -0.69 -19.65 -21.63
CA GLY A 49 -1.87 -18.82 -21.91
C GLY A 49 -1.91 -17.45 -21.21
N TYR A 50 -0.83 -17.01 -20.56
CA TYR A 50 -0.73 -15.65 -20.03
C TYR A 50 -0.09 -14.71 -21.06
N GLU A 51 -0.90 -13.85 -21.66
CA GLU A 51 -0.56 -12.86 -22.66
C GLU A 51 -0.76 -11.44 -22.12
N GLY A 52 -0.40 -10.41 -22.90
CA GLY A 52 -0.52 -9.01 -22.45
C GLY A 52 -1.93 -8.52 -22.09
N LYS A 53 -2.98 -9.33 -22.31
CA LYS A 53 -4.38 -9.00 -21.96
C LYS A 53 -4.79 -9.53 -20.57
N ASN A 54 -4.15 -10.58 -20.09
CA ASN A 54 -4.43 -11.24 -18.80
C ASN A 54 -3.19 -11.30 -17.88
N LEU A 55 -2.06 -10.76 -18.34
CA LEU A 55 -0.85 -10.57 -17.56
C LEU A 55 -0.62 -9.06 -17.33
N HIS A 56 -0.84 -8.60 -16.10
CA HIS A 56 -0.62 -7.22 -15.71
C HIS A 56 0.75 -7.07 -15.04
N MET A 57 1.59 -6.20 -15.59
CA MET A 57 2.82 -5.81 -14.91
C MET A 57 2.61 -4.52 -14.14
N ALA A 58 2.57 -4.64 -12.82
CA ALA A 58 2.60 -3.49 -11.93
C ALA A 58 4.05 -3.00 -11.80
N ALA A 59 4.41 -1.95 -12.52
CA ALA A 59 5.68 -1.26 -12.29
C ALA A 59 5.56 -0.45 -11.00
N TYR A 60 6.44 -0.73 -10.04
CA TYR A 60 6.71 0.20 -8.94
C TYR A 60 7.48 1.39 -9.52
N ASP A 61 6.96 2.61 -9.35
CA ASP A 61 7.66 3.81 -9.78
C ASP A 61 8.83 4.08 -8.83
N TRP A 62 9.96 3.43 -9.11
CA TRP A 62 11.20 3.55 -8.35
C TRP A 62 11.74 4.99 -8.25
N ARG A 63 11.20 5.92 -9.08
CA ARG A 63 11.57 7.34 -9.09
C ARG A 63 10.99 8.11 -7.91
N ILE A 64 9.96 7.57 -7.26
CA ILE A 64 9.43 8.13 -6.03
C ILE A 64 10.13 7.41 -4.87
N SER A 65 11.23 8.00 -4.38
CA SER A 65 11.91 7.48 -3.18
C SER A 65 10.94 7.52 -2.00
N PHE A 66 11.08 6.59 -1.05
CA PHE A 66 10.27 6.55 0.17
C PHE A 66 10.23 7.92 0.86
N GLN A 67 11.37 8.62 0.88
CA GLN A 67 11.55 9.98 1.42
C GLN A 67 10.70 11.04 0.72
N ASN A 68 10.36 10.85 -0.56
CA ASN A 68 9.50 11.76 -1.33
C ASN A 68 8.00 11.43 -1.18
N THR A 69 7.66 10.33 -0.51
CA THR A 69 6.28 9.92 -0.15
C THR A 69 5.97 10.02 1.33
N GLU A 70 6.99 10.29 2.14
CA GLU A 70 6.88 10.48 3.57
C GLU A 70 6.97 11.98 3.87
N VAL A 71 6.01 12.48 4.65
CA VAL A 71 6.09 13.82 5.24
C VAL A 71 6.00 13.65 6.73
N GLY A 72 7.13 13.77 7.41
CA GLY A 72 7.23 13.77 8.86
C GLY A 72 7.33 15.19 9.39
N MET A 73 6.46 15.57 10.32
CA MET A 73 6.63 16.77 11.14
C MET A 73 7.07 16.30 12.52
N LEU A 74 8.36 16.47 12.81
CA LEU A 74 8.92 16.17 14.13
C LEU A 74 8.64 17.36 15.03
N ASP A 75 7.80 17.12 16.05
CA ASP A 75 7.52 18.07 17.11
C ASP A 75 7.63 17.31 18.44
N ASP A 76 8.76 17.50 19.11
CA ASP A 76 9.09 16.81 20.37
C ASP A 76 8.16 17.22 21.53
N ASP A 77 7.39 18.30 21.38
CA ASP A 77 6.39 18.74 22.35
C ASP A 77 5.07 17.94 22.24
N ILE A 78 4.88 17.16 21.17
CA ILE A 78 3.70 16.32 20.97
C ILE A 78 3.95 14.91 21.53
N PRO A 79 3.24 14.48 22.59
CA PRO A 79 3.54 13.23 23.29
C PRO A 79 3.13 11.96 22.53
N LEU A 80 2.35 12.08 21.45
CA LEU A 80 1.82 10.98 20.66
C LEU A 80 2.03 11.26 19.17
N ALA A 81 2.65 10.32 18.48
CA ALA A 81 2.80 10.38 17.04
C ALA A 81 1.48 9.97 16.35
N GLN A 82 1.12 10.73 15.32
CA GLN A 82 -0.05 10.47 14.47
C GLN A 82 0.44 10.10 13.08
N ASN A 83 0.21 8.86 12.66
CA ASN A 83 0.77 8.33 11.42
C ASN A 83 -0.34 7.81 10.50
N ALA A 84 -0.17 8.01 9.20
CA ALA A 84 -1.03 7.44 8.18
C ALA A 84 -0.17 6.71 7.15
N VAL A 85 -0.48 5.44 6.91
CA VAL A 85 0.08 4.69 5.78
C VAL A 85 -1.04 4.46 4.79
N ALA A 86 -0.86 4.90 3.55
CA ALA A 86 -1.88 4.85 2.51
C ALA A 86 -1.34 4.27 1.21
N PHE A 87 -2.23 3.55 0.51
CA PHE A 87 -2.05 3.05 -0.84
C PHE A 87 -3.07 3.73 -1.75
N LYS A 88 -2.82 3.66 -3.06
CA LYS A 88 -3.81 4.05 -4.06
C LYS A 88 -5.05 3.15 -3.90
N GLY A 89 -6.18 3.76 -3.57
CA GLY A 89 -7.49 3.15 -3.53
C GLY A 89 -8.20 3.20 -4.89
N ALA A 90 -9.52 3.05 -4.87
CA ALA A 90 -10.34 2.98 -6.07
C ALA A 90 -11.27 4.19 -6.22
N SER A 91 -11.67 4.49 -7.46
CA SER A 91 -12.73 5.47 -7.72
C SER A 91 -14.10 4.95 -7.29
N TRP A 92 -15.07 5.84 -7.10
CA TRP A 92 -16.46 5.45 -6.82
C TRP A 92 -17.08 4.50 -7.84
N THR A 93 -16.66 4.62 -9.11
CA THR A 93 -17.21 3.82 -10.22
C THR A 93 -16.41 2.55 -10.49
N ASP A 94 -15.30 2.33 -9.78
CA ASP A 94 -14.50 1.12 -9.94
C ASP A 94 -15.25 -0.09 -9.36
N PRO A 95 -15.37 -1.22 -10.08
CA PRO A 95 -15.96 -2.44 -9.56
C PRO A 95 -15.28 -2.95 -8.27
N ASN A 96 -14.00 -2.63 -8.07
CA ASN A 96 -13.22 -3.02 -6.90
C ASN A 96 -13.43 -2.10 -5.68
N SER A 97 -14.21 -1.03 -5.80
CA SER A 97 -14.52 -0.11 -4.68
C SER A 97 -15.18 -0.83 -3.51
N ILE A 98 -16.09 -1.78 -3.80
CA ILE A 98 -16.75 -2.62 -2.78
C ILE A 98 -15.74 -3.58 -2.14
N THR A 99 -14.81 -4.13 -2.92
CA THR A 99 -13.72 -4.98 -2.40
C THR A 99 -12.89 -4.22 -1.36
N LEU A 100 -12.56 -2.95 -1.62
CA LEU A 100 -11.84 -2.11 -0.67
C LEU A 100 -12.65 -1.80 0.61
N VAL A 101 -13.98 -1.69 0.52
CA VAL A 101 -14.85 -1.56 1.71
C VAL A 101 -14.78 -2.82 2.57
N VAL A 102 -14.83 -4.01 1.96
CA VAL A 102 -14.67 -5.26 2.70
C VAL A 102 -13.28 -5.34 3.33
N MET A 103 -12.23 -5.03 2.58
CA MET A 103 -10.85 -5.00 3.11
C MET A 103 -10.70 -4.01 4.28
N GLN A 104 -11.35 -2.84 4.21
CA GLN A 104 -11.37 -1.86 5.29
C GLN A 104 -12.02 -2.47 6.54
N ALA A 105 -13.18 -3.12 6.41
CA ALA A 105 -13.86 -3.78 7.52
C ALA A 105 -13.04 -4.94 8.11
N MET A 106 -12.25 -5.65 7.29
CA MET A 106 -11.33 -6.69 7.74
C MET A 106 -10.18 -6.14 8.58
N LEU A 107 -9.60 -4.99 8.20
CA LEU A 107 -8.56 -4.30 8.98
C LEU A 107 -9.13 -3.62 10.23
N GLY A 108 -10.35 -3.08 10.12
CA GLY A 108 -11.13 -2.56 11.22
C GLY A 108 -10.58 -1.28 11.85
N SER A 109 -11.09 -0.99 13.05
CA SER A 109 -10.61 0.08 13.91
C SER A 109 -10.50 -0.42 15.34
N TRP A 110 -9.69 0.26 16.13
CA TRP A 110 -9.49 -0.01 17.54
C TRP A 110 -9.19 1.28 18.28
N ASN A 111 -9.65 1.36 19.52
CA ASN A 111 -9.34 2.46 20.43
C ASN A 111 -9.12 1.87 21.82
N LYS A 112 -8.13 2.38 22.55
CA LYS A 112 -7.82 1.98 23.92
C LYS A 112 -8.98 2.16 24.90
N SER A 113 -9.88 3.12 24.63
CA SER A 113 -11.11 3.32 25.40
C SER A 113 -12.27 2.43 24.97
N SER A 114 -12.10 1.57 23.97
CA SER A 114 -13.19 0.71 23.48
C SER A 114 -13.54 -0.38 24.50
N GLY A 115 -14.83 -0.54 24.79
CA GLY A 115 -15.32 -1.54 25.76
C GLY A 115 -15.07 -2.98 25.32
N SER A 116 -14.81 -3.20 24.04
CA SER A 116 -14.49 -4.51 23.48
C SER A 116 -13.01 -4.91 23.69
N GLY A 117 -12.16 -3.98 24.14
CA GLY A 117 -10.80 -4.24 24.62
C GLY A 117 -9.91 -5.01 23.63
N LYS A 118 -9.43 -6.18 24.07
CA LYS A 118 -8.46 -7.02 23.33
C LYS A 118 -9.12 -8.02 22.37
N ASP A 119 -10.45 -8.19 22.44
CA ASP A 119 -11.20 -9.21 21.70
C ASP A 119 -11.87 -8.67 20.43
N MET A 120 -11.11 -7.94 19.61
CA MET A 120 -11.65 -7.39 18.35
C MET A 120 -11.89 -8.48 17.31
N GLY A 121 -12.88 -8.26 16.43
CA GLY A 121 -13.09 -9.11 15.27
C GLY A 121 -11.84 -9.14 14.35
N SER A 122 -11.27 -7.97 14.07
CA SER A 122 -10.07 -7.85 13.23
C SER A 122 -8.81 -8.35 13.93
N GLU A 123 -8.00 -9.10 13.20
CA GLU A 123 -6.72 -9.60 13.66
C GLU A 123 -5.68 -8.48 13.85
N LEU A 124 -5.74 -7.40 13.05
CA LEU A 124 -4.88 -6.24 13.24
C LEU A 124 -5.26 -5.53 14.54
N ALA A 125 -6.56 -5.27 14.72
CA ALA A 125 -7.09 -4.63 15.92
C ALA A 125 -6.80 -5.43 17.21
N LYS A 126 -6.92 -6.77 17.15
CA LYS A 126 -6.49 -7.68 18.22
C LYS A 126 -5.01 -7.52 18.55
N ARG A 127 -4.14 -7.55 17.53
CA ARG A 127 -2.68 -7.42 17.75
C ARG A 127 -2.32 -6.09 18.40
N VAL A 128 -2.94 -5.00 17.95
CA VAL A 128 -2.76 -3.66 18.53
C VAL A 128 -3.20 -3.63 19.99
N GLY A 129 -4.41 -4.12 20.29
CA GLY A 129 -4.93 -4.10 21.65
C GLY A 129 -4.23 -5.05 22.62
N ILE A 130 -3.82 -6.24 22.17
CA ILE A 130 -3.12 -7.22 23.02
C ILE A 130 -1.75 -6.72 23.42
N ASN A 131 -0.99 -6.19 22.46
CA ASN A 131 0.38 -5.73 22.66
C ASN A 131 0.47 -4.28 23.17
N GLU A 132 -0.65 -3.55 23.21
CA GLU A 132 -0.73 -2.18 23.71
C GLU A 132 0.18 -1.19 22.95
N ILE A 133 0.31 -1.40 21.64
CA ILE A 133 1.24 -0.67 20.74
C ILE A 133 0.63 0.56 20.04
N ALA A 134 -0.59 0.96 20.42
CA ALA A 134 -1.21 2.20 19.96
C ALA A 134 -2.22 2.73 21.00
N GLU A 135 -2.56 4.01 20.91
CA GLU A 135 -3.72 4.60 21.57
C GLU A 135 -4.99 4.42 20.73
N SER A 136 -4.86 4.53 19.39
CA SER A 136 -5.94 4.22 18.46
C SER A 136 -5.42 3.83 17.08
N MET A 137 -6.26 3.12 16.33
CA MET A 137 -6.02 2.70 14.95
C MET A 137 -7.32 2.67 14.17
N MET A 138 -7.29 3.12 12.92
CA MET A 138 -8.45 3.12 12.04
C MET A 138 -8.03 2.85 10.60
N ALA A 139 -8.53 1.75 10.03
CA ALA A 139 -8.48 1.56 8.59
C ALA A 139 -9.46 2.52 7.90
N PHE A 140 -8.98 3.22 6.87
CA PHE A 140 -9.77 4.15 6.08
C PHE A 140 -9.79 3.72 4.61
N ASN A 141 -10.92 4.02 3.97
CA ASN A 141 -11.11 3.89 2.53
C ASN A 141 -11.87 5.13 2.05
N THR A 142 -11.22 5.94 1.21
CA THR A 142 -11.78 7.19 0.70
C THR A 142 -11.78 7.14 -0.81
N ASN A 143 -12.97 7.20 -1.41
CA ASN A 143 -13.11 7.16 -2.86
C ASN A 143 -13.33 8.58 -3.40
N TYR A 144 -12.73 8.88 -4.54
CA TYR A 144 -12.93 10.08 -5.34
C TYR A 144 -13.45 9.71 -6.72
N LYS A 145 -13.65 10.70 -7.60
CA LYS A 145 -14.22 10.49 -8.94
C LYS A 145 -13.36 9.59 -9.81
N ASP A 146 -12.03 9.71 -9.73
CA ASP A 146 -11.06 9.08 -10.62
C ASP A 146 -9.98 8.27 -9.86
N THR A 147 -9.97 8.33 -8.53
CA THR A 147 -9.02 7.60 -7.68
C THR A 147 -9.57 7.41 -6.27
N GLY A 148 -8.77 6.88 -5.36
CA GLY A 148 -9.10 6.75 -3.95
C GLY A 148 -7.84 6.60 -3.10
N LEU A 149 -8.02 6.54 -1.79
CA LEU A 149 -7.00 6.21 -0.81
C LEU A 149 -7.49 5.08 0.07
N PHE A 150 -6.64 4.11 0.32
CA PHE A 150 -6.90 3.00 1.21
C PHE A 150 -5.72 2.85 2.16
N GLY A 151 -5.95 2.79 3.47
CA GLY A 151 -4.85 2.80 4.41
C GLY A 151 -5.24 2.62 5.86
N VAL A 152 -4.27 2.82 6.74
CA VAL A 152 -4.45 2.76 8.19
C VAL A 152 -3.87 4.02 8.81
N PHE A 153 -4.68 4.67 9.63
CA PHE A 153 -4.29 5.77 10.49
C PHE A 153 -4.08 5.26 11.92
N THR A 154 -3.04 5.72 12.60
CA THR A 154 -2.72 5.35 13.97
C THR A 154 -2.31 6.54 14.80
N VAL A 155 -2.60 6.44 16.11
CA VAL A 155 -2.06 7.32 17.14
C VAL A 155 -1.33 6.42 18.13
N ALA A 156 -0.03 6.63 18.31
CA ALA A 156 0.81 5.78 19.14
C ALA A 156 1.92 6.58 19.83
N LYS A 157 2.52 5.99 20.85
CA LYS A 157 3.75 6.52 21.46
C LYS A 157 4.94 6.29 20.52
N LEU A 158 5.97 7.13 20.62
CA LEU A 158 7.13 7.08 19.75
C LEU A 158 7.89 5.74 19.85
N ASP A 159 7.96 5.16 21.05
CA ASP A 159 8.59 3.86 21.32
C ASP A 159 7.87 2.67 20.69
N CYS A 160 6.61 2.85 20.25
CA CYS A 160 5.79 1.80 19.64
C CYS A 160 5.75 1.89 18.10
N LEU A 161 6.40 2.88 17.49
CA LEU A 161 6.22 3.18 16.07
C LEU A 161 6.69 2.06 15.13
N ASP A 162 7.79 1.41 15.46
CA ASP A 162 8.32 0.31 14.66
C ASP A 162 7.37 -0.91 14.72
N ASP A 163 6.84 -1.21 15.91
CA ASP A 163 5.93 -2.33 16.13
C ASP A 163 4.58 -2.11 15.44
N ILE A 164 4.04 -0.90 15.48
CA ILE A 164 2.77 -0.58 14.79
C ILE A 164 2.97 -0.58 13.27
N ALA A 165 4.09 -0.06 12.77
CA ALA A 165 4.42 -0.11 11.34
C ALA A 165 4.52 -1.57 10.85
N TYR A 166 5.24 -2.43 11.59
CA TYR A 166 5.32 -3.85 11.31
C TYR A 166 3.94 -4.50 11.30
N ALA A 167 3.11 -4.24 12.31
CA ALA A 167 1.78 -4.83 12.41
C ALA A 167 0.88 -4.42 11.23
N ILE A 168 0.87 -3.14 10.85
CA ILE A 168 0.10 -2.62 9.71
C ILE A 168 0.56 -3.30 8.42
N MET A 169 1.86 -3.29 8.13
CA MET A 169 2.40 -3.84 6.89
C MET A 169 2.18 -5.34 6.82
N TYR A 170 2.47 -6.08 7.88
CA TYR A 170 2.27 -7.52 7.94
C TYR A 170 0.81 -7.90 7.69
N LYS A 171 -0.15 -7.21 8.33
CA LYS A 171 -1.59 -7.53 8.18
C LYS A 171 -2.14 -7.09 6.84
N THR A 172 -1.72 -5.95 6.33
CA THR A 172 -2.11 -5.47 4.99
C THR A 172 -1.60 -6.44 3.91
N THR A 173 -0.34 -6.89 4.01
CA THR A 173 0.21 -7.89 3.10
C THR A 173 -0.47 -9.26 3.27
N LYS A 174 -0.81 -9.66 4.50
CA LYS A 174 -1.55 -10.92 4.74
C LYS A 174 -2.88 -10.97 3.98
N LEU A 175 -3.60 -9.85 3.83
CA LEU A 175 -4.83 -9.79 3.03
C LEU A 175 -4.59 -10.23 1.57
N ALA A 176 -3.42 -9.91 1.01
CA ALA A 176 -3.09 -10.28 -0.38
C ALA A 176 -2.71 -11.75 -0.56
N TYR A 177 -2.21 -12.42 0.49
CA TYR A 177 -1.66 -13.77 0.37
C TYR A 177 -2.48 -14.86 1.07
N ARG A 178 -3.09 -14.57 2.23
CA ARG A 178 -3.66 -15.57 3.14
C ARG A 178 -4.85 -15.02 3.93
N VAL A 179 -5.86 -14.56 3.19
CA VAL A 179 -7.13 -14.15 3.77
C VAL A 179 -7.98 -15.37 4.17
N SER A 180 -8.60 -15.35 5.35
CA SER A 180 -9.47 -16.45 5.79
C SER A 180 -10.94 -16.20 5.43
N GLU A 181 -11.69 -17.25 5.11
CA GLU A 181 -13.12 -17.16 4.79
C GLU A 181 -13.94 -16.62 5.97
N ALA A 182 -13.55 -16.96 7.20
CA ALA A 182 -14.18 -16.44 8.41
C ALA A 182 -14.00 -14.92 8.54
N ASP A 183 -12.81 -14.39 8.21
CA ASP A 183 -12.56 -12.96 8.23
C ASP A 183 -13.36 -12.23 7.16
N VAL A 184 -13.47 -12.80 5.95
CA VAL A 184 -14.27 -12.23 4.85
C VAL A 184 -15.75 -12.23 5.20
N THR A 185 -16.27 -13.35 5.73
CA THR A 185 -17.68 -13.47 6.11
C THR A 185 -18.05 -12.48 7.20
N ARG A 186 -17.18 -12.30 8.21
CA ARG A 186 -17.36 -11.28 9.26
C ARG A 186 -17.39 -9.88 8.68
N ALA A 187 -16.48 -9.56 7.76
CA ALA A 187 -16.36 -8.21 7.21
C ALA A 187 -17.46 -7.83 6.21
N ARG A 188 -18.19 -8.81 5.68
CA ARG A 188 -19.34 -8.59 4.79
C ARG A 188 -20.64 -8.29 5.55
N ASN A 189 -20.77 -8.81 6.77
CA ASN A 189 -21.98 -8.72 7.59
C ASN A 189 -22.00 -7.42 8.42
#